data_AF-A0A934KPE0-F1
#
_entry.id   AF-A0A934KPE0-F1
#
_cell.length_a   1.000
_cell.length_b   1.000
_cell.length_c   1.000
_cell.angle_alpha   90.00
_cell.angle_beta   90.00
_cell.angle_gamma   90.00
#
_symmetry.space_group_name_H-M   'P 1'
#
loop_
_entity.id
_entity.type
_entity.pdbx_description
1 polymer ?
#
loop_
_entity_poly.entity_id
_entity_poly.type
_entity_poly.pdbx_seq_one_letter_code
_entity_poly.pdbx_strand_id
1 'polypeptide(L)' 'MSRYPVHQPPPDRVIDDLMRAGLTRSTAMAMEGWKAREVLDLLRDAGRGDVHAGALASARGSI' A
#
# COMPACT_ATOMS: atom_id res chain seq x y z
N MET A 1 -14.26 33.75 1.39
CA MET A 1 -13.54 32.94 2.40
C MET A 1 -13.35 31.54 1.85
N SER A 2 -12.16 31.21 1.32
CA SER A 2 -11.86 29.85 0.87
C SER A 2 -11.67 28.96 2.09
N ARG A 3 -12.57 28.01 2.32
CA ARG A 3 -12.30 26.90 3.24
C ARG A 3 -11.20 26.07 2.59
N TYR A 4 -10.00 26.07 3.17
CA TYR A 4 -9.00 25.08 2.79
C TYR A 4 -9.62 23.70 3.01
N PRO A 5 -9.56 22.79 2.03
CA PRO A 5 -9.96 21.41 2.27
C PRO A 5 -9.08 20.91 3.42
N VAL A 6 -9.72 20.63 4.56
CA VAL A 6 -9.04 20.02 5.70
C VAL A 6 -8.57 18.68 5.21
N HIS A 7 -7.26 18.51 5.09
CA HIS A 7 -6.68 17.21 4.82
C HIS A 7 -7.14 16.27 5.93
N GLN A 8 -7.97 15.30 5.58
CA GLN A 8 -8.41 14.29 6.52
C GLN A 8 -7.51 13.07 6.32
N PRO A 9 -6.78 12.65 7.37
CA PRO A 9 -5.95 11.48 7.28
C PRO A 9 -6.81 10.24 6.98
N PRO A 10 -6.21 9.18 6.42
CA PRO A 10 -6.94 7.95 6.15
C PRO A 10 -7.43 7.30 7.46
N PRO A 11 -8.42 6.38 7.40
CA PRO A 11 -8.81 5.62 8.58
C PRO A 11 -7.63 4.87 9.19
N ASP A 12 -7.57 4.75 10.51
CA ASP A 12 -6.44 4.11 11.23
C ASP A 12 -6.08 2.73 10.69
N ARG A 13 -7.09 1.92 10.34
CA ARG A 13 -6.89 0.60 9.73
C ARG A 13 -6.10 0.65 8.42
N VAL A 14 -6.33 1.68 7.60
CA VAL A 14 -5.60 1.87 6.33
C VAL A 14 -4.17 2.32 6.61
N ILE A 15 -3.96 3.16 7.63
CA ILE A 15 -2.62 3.58 8.04
C ILE A 15 -1.81 2.38 8.52
N ASP A 16 -2.40 1.53 9.37
CA ASP A 16 -1.75 0.31 9.88
C ASP A 16 -1.38 -0.66 8.74
N ASP A 17 -2.29 -0.86 7.79
CA ASP A 17 -2.04 -1.72 6.62
C ASP A 17 -0.92 -1.16 5.73
N LEU A 18 -0.87 0.15 5.49
CA LEU A 18 0.22 0.80 4.76
C LEU A 18 1.55 0.69 5.50
N MET A 19 1.54 0.82 6.83
CA MET A 19 2.74 0.63 7.65
C MET A 19 3.25 -0.80 7.58
N ARG A 20 2.35 -1.80 7.59
CA ARG A 20 2.71 -3.22 7.38
C ARG A 20 3.29 -3.47 5.99
N ALA A 21 2.86 -2.71 4.99
CA ALA A 21 3.42 -2.73 3.65
C ALA A 21 4.76 -1.96 3.52
N GLY A 22 5.29 -1.42 4.61
CA GLY A 22 6.61 -0.78 4.67
C GLY A 22 6.61 0.74 4.55
N LEU A 23 5.44 1.41 4.52
CA LEU A 23 5.38 2.87 4.51
C LEU A 23 5.60 3.43 5.92
N THR A 24 6.15 4.64 6.00
CA THR A 24 6.23 5.35 7.28
C THR A 24 4.86 5.87 7.70
N ARG A 25 4.64 5.98 9.02
CA ARG A 25 3.40 6.54 9.57
C ARG A 25 3.13 7.96 9.05
N SER A 26 4.15 8.81 8.99
CA SER A 26 4.02 10.18 8.48
C SER A 26 3.57 10.21 7.01
N THR A 27 4.12 9.32 6.18
CA THR A 27 3.70 9.17 4.78
C THR A 27 2.25 8.70 4.68
N ALA A 28 1.85 7.71 5.47
CA ALA A 28 0.47 7.20 5.47
C ALA A 28 -0.54 8.27 5.94
N MET A 29 -0.23 9.03 6.99
CA MET A 29 -1.09 10.10 7.50
C MET A 29 -1.22 11.29 6.56
N ALA A 30 -0.24 11.52 5.67
CA ALA A 30 -0.27 12.60 4.69
C ALA A 30 -1.11 12.28 3.44
N MET A 31 -1.68 11.09 3.32
CA MET A 31 -2.53 10.71 2.18
C MET A 31 -3.99 11.07 2.44
N GLU A 32 -4.72 11.40 1.38
CA GLU A 32 -6.19 11.40 1.45
C GLU A 32 -6.69 9.95 1.53
N GLY A 33 -7.81 9.72 2.20
CA GLY A 33 -8.32 8.38 2.46
C GLY A 33 -8.51 7.52 1.19
N TRP A 34 -9.00 8.12 0.09
CA TRP A 34 -9.17 7.40 -1.18
C TRP A 34 -7.82 7.03 -1.81
N LYS A 35 -6.83 7.93 -1.80
CA LYS A 35 -5.47 7.66 -2.32
C LYS A 35 -4.78 6.57 -1.52
N ALA A 36 -4.92 6.60 -0.20
CA ALA A 36 -4.34 5.59 0.68
C ALA A 36 -4.87 4.18 0.38
N ARG A 37 -6.16 4.07 -0.01
CA ARG A 37 -6.77 2.80 -0.40
C ARG A 37 -6.20 2.27 -1.71
N GLU A 38 -6.14 3.12 -2.73
CA GLU A 38 -5.57 2.75 -4.03
C GLU A 38 -4.10 2.31 -3.91
N VAL A 39 -3.30 3.05 -3.13
CA VAL A 39 -1.90 2.67 -2.86
C VAL A 39 -1.81 1.32 -2.16
N LEU A 40 -2.67 1.07 -1.18
CA LEU A 40 -2.68 -0.21 -0.48
C LEU A 40 -3.04 -1.38 -1.41
N ASP A 41 -4.00 -1.18 -2.31
CA ASP A 41 -4.40 -2.19 -3.28
C ASP A 41 -3.28 -2.47 -4.30
N LEU A 42 -2.60 -1.42 -4.79
CA LEU A 42 -1.39 -1.57 -5.62
C LEU A 42 -0.27 -2.34 -4.92
N LEU A 43 0.00 -2.06 -3.64
CA LEU A 43 1.03 -2.77 -2.87
C LEU A 43 0.67 -4.24 -2.65
N ARG A 44 -0.61 -4.55 -2.43
CA ARG A 44 -1.10 -5.93 -2.33
C ARG A 44 -0.93 -6.69 -3.64
N ASP A 45 -1.22 -6.04 -4.77
CA ASP A 45 -1.07 -6.65 -6.09
C ASP A 45 0.41 -6.85 -6.46
N ALA A 46 1.27 -5.88 -6.16
CA ALA A 46 2.71 -5.99 -6.36
C ALA A 46 3.31 -7.15 -5.53
N GLY A 47 2.91 -7.29 -4.26
CA GLY A 47 3.33 -8.40 -3.42
C GLY A 47 2.88 -9.78 -3.92
N ARG A 48 1.71 -9.86 -4.57
CA ARG A 48 1.24 -11.10 -5.21
C ARG A 48 2.01 -11.43 -6.48
N GLY A 49 2.38 -10.41 -7.26
CA GLY A 49 3.18 -10.57 -8.48
C GLY A 49 4.58 -11.13 -8.21
N ASP A 50 5.24 -10.65 -7.14
CA ASP A 50 6.57 -11.10 -6.75
C ASP A 50 6.57 -12.55 -6.24
N VAL A 51 5.56 -12.93 -5.46
CA VAL A 51 5.36 -14.33 -5.02
C VAL A 51 5.10 -15.26 -6.21
N HIS A 52 4.35 -14.81 -7.22
CA HIS A 52 4.11 -15.60 -8.43
C HIS A 52 5.39 -15.76 -9.28
N ALA A 53 6.18 -14.69 -9.42
CA ALA A 53 7.46 -14.72 -10.13
C ALA A 53 8.49 -15.60 -9.42
N GLY A 54 8.58 -15.52 -8.09
CA GLY A 54 9.44 -16.38 -7.27
C GLY A 54 9.04 -17.86 -7.32
N ALA A 55 7.73 -18.16 -7.33
CA ALA A 55 7.23 -19.53 -7.49
C ALA A 55 7.56 -20.11 -8.87
N LEU A 56 7.40 -19.33 -9.94
CA LEU A 56 7.77 -19.76 -11.30
C LEU A 56 9.28 -19.91 -11.47
N ALA A 57 10.09 -19.05 -10.85
CA ALA A 57 11.55 -19.17 -10.84
C ALA A 57 12.01 -20.42 -10.08
N SER A 58 11.40 -20.72 -8.93
CA SER A 58 11.67 -21.94 -8.15
C SER A 58 11.31 -23.21 -8.91
N ALA A 59 10.20 -23.22 -9.67
CA ALA A 59 9.78 -24.36 -10.49
C ALA A 59 10.73 -24.65 -11.68
N ARG A 60 11.49 -23.66 -12.16
CA ARG A 60 12.44 -23.82 -13.29
C ARG A 60 13.84 -24.28 -12.86
N GLY A 61 14.12 -24.36 -11.56
CA GLY A 61 15.43 -24.75 -11.02
C GLY A 61 15.59 -26.25 -10.67
N SER A 62 14.60 -27.07 -10.97
CA SER A 62 14.64 -28.53 -10.73
C SER A 62 14.74 -29.29 -12.07
N ILE A 63 15.91 -29.30 -12.71
CA ILE A 63 16.26 -30.21 -13.81
C ILE A 63 17.67 -30.74 -13.57
#